data_AF-A0A7J3JR98-F1
#
_entry.id   AF-A0A7J3JR98-F1
#
_cell.length_a   1.000
_cell.length_b   1.000
_cell.length_c   1.000
_cell.angle_alpha   90.00
_cell.angle_beta   90.00
_cell.angle_gamma   90.00
#
_symmetry.space_group_name_H-M   'P 1'
#
loop_
_entity.id
_entity.type
_entity.pdbx_description
1 polymer ?
#
loop_
_entity_poly.entity_id
_entity_poly.type
_entity_poly.pdbx_seq_one_letter_code
_entity_poly.pdbx_strand_id
1 'polypeptide(L)'
;MSLQAKIFELISNLRDTAMRIDVATTISFLSDLFNMGRISEEELRDSLSDVCMTVFKETKKNLDTEILKELVDKTVEDLVTVIKLTGIRRRVSARYGLRL
;
A
#
# COMPACT_ATOMS: atom_id res chain seq x y z
N MET A 1 2.05 12.18 2.44
CA MET A 1 1.76 11.39 3.66
C MET A 1 2.76 10.25 3.76
N SER A 2 3.05 9.75 4.97
CA SER A 2 3.89 8.55 5.14
C SER A 2 3.13 7.30 4.70
N LEU A 3 3.85 6.20 4.45
CA LEU A 3 3.25 4.90 4.13
C LEU A 3 2.29 4.46 5.23
N GLN A 4 2.68 4.64 6.49
CA GLN A 4 1.84 4.30 7.65
C GLN A 4 0.52 5.07 7.65
N ALA A 5 0.54 6.34 7.27
CA ALA A 5 -0.67 7.15 7.22
C ALA A 5 -1.62 6.69 6.08
N LYS A 6 -1.08 6.28 4.94
CA LYS A 6 -1.86 5.71 3.83
C LYS A 6 -2.43 4.33 4.18
N ILE A 7 -1.64 3.48 4.84
CA ILE A 7 -2.12 2.19 5.37
C ILE A 7 -3.27 2.43 6.37
N PHE A 8 -3.09 3.36 7.30
CA PHE A 8 -4.11 3.69 8.30
C PHE A 8 -5.41 4.19 7.66
N GLU A 9 -5.32 5.08 6.67
CA GLU A 9 -6.47 5.57 5.89
C GLU A 9 -7.23 4.40 5.25
N LEU A 10 -6.53 3.48 4.60
CA LEU A 10 -7.11 2.31 3.94
C LEU A 10 -7.84 1.38 4.91
N ILE A 11 -7.23 1.07 6.06
CA ILE A 11 -7.78 0.10 7.02
C ILE A 11 -8.79 0.70 8.01
N SER A 12 -8.92 2.02 8.06
CA SER A 12 -9.75 2.73 9.04
C SER A 12 -11.21 2.27 9.08
N ASN A 13 -11.74 1.87 7.92
CA ASN A 13 -13.14 1.45 7.76
C ASN A 13 -13.35 -0.06 7.90
N LEU A 14 -12.28 -0.87 8.02
CA LEU A 14 -12.41 -2.30 8.28
C LEU A 14 -12.93 -2.52 9.69
N ARG A 15 -13.91 -3.40 9.91
CA ARG A 15 -14.43 -3.68 11.26
C ARG A 15 -13.60 -4.73 11.99
N ASP A 16 -13.07 -5.69 11.25
CA ASP A 16 -12.28 -6.80 11.79
C ASP A 16 -10.83 -6.37 12.07
N THR A 17 -10.42 -6.49 13.34
CA THR A 17 -9.06 -6.19 13.79
C THR A 17 -8.03 -7.13 13.17
N ALA A 18 -8.36 -8.41 12.96
CA ALA A 18 -7.43 -9.35 12.35
C ALA A 18 -7.13 -8.92 10.91
N MET A 19 -8.17 -8.67 10.12
CA MET A 19 -8.03 -8.16 8.75
C MET A 19 -7.26 -6.82 8.67
N ARG A 20 -7.46 -5.89 9.62
CA ARG A 20 -6.67 -4.65 9.68
C ARG A 20 -5.17 -4.92 9.80
N ILE A 21 -4.79 -5.85 10.68
CA ILE A 21 -3.40 -6.22 10.91
C ILE A 21 -2.84 -6.89 9.66
N ASP A 22 -3.56 -7.85 9.10
CA ASP A 22 -3.12 -8.61 7.92
C ASP A 22 -2.90 -7.70 6.69
N VAL A 23 -3.81 -6.75 6.45
CA VAL A 23 -3.65 -5.77 5.37
C VAL A 23 -2.43 -4.89 5.62
N ALA A 24 -2.26 -4.38 6.85
CA ALA A 24 -1.15 -3.50 7.19
C ALA A 24 0.21 -4.19 7.07
N THR A 25 0.32 -5.44 7.54
CA THR A 25 1.55 -6.24 7.44
C THR A 25 1.86 -6.61 5.99
N THR A 26 0.84 -6.97 5.20
CA THR A 26 1.00 -7.30 3.78
C THR A 26 1.53 -6.12 2.98
N ILE A 27 0.94 -4.92 3.12
CA ILE A 27 1.41 -3.73 2.39
C ILE A 27 2.84 -3.36 2.81
N SER A 28 3.15 -3.48 4.11
CA SER A 28 4.51 -3.23 4.61
C SER A 28 5.52 -4.21 4.01
N PHE A 29 5.17 -5.50 3.95
CA PHE A 29 5.99 -6.54 3.33
C PHE A 29 6.23 -6.29 1.84
N LEU A 30 5.19 -5.91 1.09
CA LEU A 30 5.32 -5.55 -0.33
C LEU A 30 6.25 -4.35 -0.54
N SER A 31 6.13 -3.32 0.30
CA SER A 31 7.03 -2.17 0.31
C SER A 31 8.49 -2.60 0.55
N ASP A 32 8.72 -3.51 1.48
CA ASP A 32 10.08 -4.01 1.77
C ASP A 32 10.63 -4.82 0.59
N LEU A 33 9.86 -5.74 0.01
CA LEU A 33 10.28 -6.51 -1.15
C LEU A 33 10.66 -5.61 -2.33
N PHE A 34 9.83 -4.61 -2.63
CA PHE A 34 10.09 -3.66 -3.70
C PHE A 34 11.38 -2.85 -3.43
N ASN A 35 11.53 -2.34 -2.21
CA ASN A 35 12.70 -1.54 -1.84
C ASN A 35 14.00 -2.35 -1.77
N MET A 36 13.90 -3.67 -1.58
CA MET A 36 15.01 -4.63 -1.68
C MET A 36 15.29 -5.05 -3.14
N GLY A 37 14.50 -4.61 -4.11
CA GLY A 37 14.61 -5.02 -5.52
C GLY A 37 14.23 -6.48 -5.77
N ARG A 38 13.36 -7.05 -4.92
CA ARG A 38 12.89 -8.44 -5.03
C ARG A 38 11.67 -8.60 -5.93
N ILE A 39 10.90 -7.52 -6.10
CA ILE A 39 9.75 -7.45 -7.00
C ILE A 39 9.86 -6.17 -7.84
N SER A 40 9.32 -6.24 -9.06
CA SER A 40 9.16 -5.12 -9.98
C SER A 40 8.04 -4.17 -9.54
N GLU A 41 7.95 -3.00 -10.19
CA GLU A 41 6.84 -2.07 -9.95
C GLU A 41 5.50 -2.64 -10.44
N GLU A 42 5.51 -3.44 -11.51
CA GLU A 42 4.32 -4.12 -12.03
C GLU A 42 3.78 -5.14 -11.02
N GLU A 43 4.64 -6.04 -10.52
CA GLU A 43 4.26 -7.00 -9.48
C GLU A 43 3.78 -6.32 -8.19
N LEU A 44 4.39 -5.19 -7.83
CA LEU A 44 3.94 -4.37 -6.70
C LEU A 44 2.53 -3.81 -6.93
N ARG A 45 2.25 -3.28 -8.11
CA ARG A 45 0.94 -2.72 -8.48
C ARG A 45 -0.15 -3.78 -8.44
N ASP A 46 0.12 -4.94 -9.05
CA ASP A 46 -0.84 -6.05 -9.08
C ASP A 46 -1.16 -6.55 -7.66
N SER A 47 -0.12 -6.77 -6.86
CA SER A 47 -0.29 -7.23 -5.47
C SER A 47 -1.04 -6.20 -4.61
N LEU A 48 -0.75 -4.91 -4.77
CA LEU A 48 -1.47 -3.86 -4.06
C LEU A 48 -2.92 -3.73 -4.53
N SER A 49 -3.18 -3.96 -5.82
CA SER A 49 -4.53 -3.96 -6.39
C SER A 49 -5.38 -5.05 -5.75
N ASP A 50 -4.86 -6.27 -5.63
CA ASP A 50 -5.55 -7.38 -4.99
C ASP A 50 -5.88 -7.10 -3.51
N VAL A 51 -4.93 -6.51 -2.78
CA VAL A 51 -5.12 -6.11 -1.38
C VAL A 51 -6.19 -5.02 -1.27
N CYS A 52 -6.09 -3.96 -2.07
CA CYS A 52 -7.06 -2.84 -2.04
C CYS A 52 -8.46 -3.31 -2.46
N MET A 53 -8.55 -4.17 -3.47
CA MET A 53 -9.79 -4.77 -3.94
C MET A 53 -10.47 -5.56 -2.82
N THR A 54 -9.71 -6.36 -2.07
CA THR A 54 -10.22 -7.13 -0.92
C THR A 54 -10.77 -6.20 0.15
N VAL A 55 -10.02 -5.14 0.50
CA VAL A 55 -10.45 -4.14 1.49
C VAL A 55 -11.72 -3.41 1.05
N PHE A 56 -11.80 -2.95 -0.21
CA PHE A 56 -12.95 -2.20 -0.67
C PHE A 56 -14.19 -3.07 -0.87
N LYS A 57 -14.05 -4.35 -1.24
CA LYS A 57 -15.16 -5.29 -1.23
C LYS A 57 -15.76 -5.46 0.16
N GLU A 58 -14.94 -5.50 1.20
CA GLU A 58 -15.45 -5.64 2.57
C GLU A 58 -16.04 -4.34 3.12
N THR A 59 -15.44 -3.19 2.79
CA THR A 59 -15.86 -1.88 3.34
C THR A 59 -16.94 -1.18 2.54
N LYS A 60 -17.07 -1.47 1.23
CA LYS A 60 -17.94 -0.75 0.29
C LYS A 60 -18.82 -1.70 -0.53
N LYS A 61 -19.55 -2.59 0.17
CA LYS A 61 -20.39 -3.67 -0.40
C LYS A 61 -21.46 -3.21 -1.42
N ASN A 62 -21.78 -1.92 -1.49
CA ASN A 62 -22.83 -1.37 -2.35
C ASN A 62 -22.30 -0.49 -3.50
N LEU A 63 -20.99 -0.38 -3.69
CA LEU A 63 -20.44 0.36 -4.83
C LEU A 63 -20.52 -0.46 -6.10
N ASP A 64 -20.74 0.24 -7.21
CA ASP A 64 -20.61 -0.36 -8.53
C ASP A 64 -19.17 -0.82 -8.80
N THR A 65 -19.05 -1.86 -9.64
CA THR A 65 -17.76 -2.50 -9.93
C THR A 65 -16.78 -1.56 -10.62
N GLU A 66 -17.26 -0.68 -11.50
CA GLU A 66 -16.42 0.27 -12.23
C GLU A 66 -15.86 1.33 -11.29
N ILE A 67 -16.72 1.91 -10.45
CA ILE A 67 -16.33 2.89 -9.42
C ILE A 67 -15.36 2.28 -8.42
N LEU A 68 -15.57 1.02 -8.05
CA LEU A 68 -14.69 0.32 -7.13
C LEU A 68 -13.30 0.11 -7.74
N LYS A 69 -13.22 -0.22 -9.04
CA LYS A 69 -11.95 -0.35 -9.76
C LYS A 69 -11.19 0.97 -9.84
N GLU A 70 -11.85 2.07 -10.21
CA GLU A 70 -11.22 3.40 -10.24
C GLU A 70 -10.65 3.80 -8.87
N LEU A 71 -11.38 3.48 -7.81
CA LEU A 71 -10.94 3.75 -6.44
C LEU A 71 -9.71 2.91 -6.07
N VAL A 72 -9.70 1.63 -6.45
CA VAL A 72 -8.55 0.74 -6.28
C VAL A 72 -7.34 1.31 -7.01
N ASP A 73 -7.48 1.61 -8.30
CA ASP A 73 -6.39 2.10 -9.16
C ASP A 73 -5.78 3.39 -8.59
N LYS A 74 -6.61 4.33 -8.16
CA LYS A 74 -6.17 5.57 -7.52
C LYS A 74 -5.43 5.32 -6.21
N THR A 75 -5.92 4.38 -5.39
CA THR A 75 -5.32 4.05 -4.10
C THR A 75 -3.97 3.35 -4.29
N VAL A 76 -3.88 2.46 -5.29
CA VAL A 76 -2.64 1.76 -5.67
C VAL A 76 -1.60 2.78 -6.14
N GLU A 77 -1.97 3.73 -7.00
CA GLU A 77 -1.05 4.77 -7.49
C GLU A 77 -0.46 5.60 -6.33
N ASP A 78 -1.32 6.00 -5.38
CA ASP A 78 -0.92 6.70 -4.17
C ASP A 78 0.07 5.88 -3.33
N LEU A 79 -0.21 4.59 -3.13
CA LEU A 79 0.63 3.68 -2.36
C LEU A 79 1.99 3.47 -3.03
N VAL A 80 2.01 3.17 -4.33
CA VAL A 80 3.24 2.98 -5.12
C VAL A 80 4.12 4.24 -5.06
N THR A 81 3.51 5.41 -5.21
CA THR A 81 4.22 6.70 -5.11
C THR A 81 4.90 6.85 -3.76
N VAL A 82 4.17 6.61 -2.67
CA VAL A 82 4.71 6.76 -1.31
C VAL A 82 5.79 5.71 -1.00
N ILE A 83 5.63 4.48 -1.49
CA ILE A 83 6.63 3.40 -1.35
C ILE A 83 7.93 3.78 -2.06
N LYS A 84 7.85 4.25 -3.31
CA LYS A 84 9.02 4.73 -4.08
C LYS A 84 9.74 5.87 -3.38
N LEU A 85 8.99 6.87 -2.91
CA LEU A 85 9.57 8.01 -2.17
C LEU A 85 10.24 7.57 -0.86
N THR A 86 9.65 6.62 -0.15
CA THR A 86 10.22 6.06 1.08
C THR A 86 11.53 5.32 0.78
N GLY A 87 11.57 4.55 -0.30
CA GLY A 87 12.78 3.90 -0.79
C GLY A 87 13.89 4.88 -1.15
N ILE A 88 13.56 5.94 -1.91
CA ILE A 88 14.51 7.02 -2.25
C ILE A 88 15.05 7.65 -0.98
N ARG A 89 14.18 8.05 -0.04
CA ARG A 89 14.59 8.64 1.23
C ARG A 89 15.55 7.74 1.99
N ARG A 90 15.24 6.44 2.12
CA ARG A 90 16.10 5.45 2.80
C ARG A 90 17.48 5.37 2.14
N ARG A 91 17.56 5.31 0.80
CA ARG A 91 18.82 5.26 0.07
C ARG A 91 19.64 6.54 0.21
N VAL A 92 18.98 7.69 0.15
CA VAL A 92 19.63 9.00 0.33
C VAL A 92 20.18 9.12 1.76
N SER A 93 19.37 8.82 2.78
CA SER A 93 19.82 8.86 4.18
C SER A 93 21.01 7.93 4.44
N ALA A 94 20.99 6.71 3.89
CA ALA A 94 22.12 5.78 3.98
C ALA A 94 23.40 6.35 3.33
N ARG A 95 23.28 7.04 2.18
CA ARG A 95 24.41 7.69 1.50
C ARG A 95 25.06 8.80 2.34
N TYR A 96 24.24 9.55 3.10
CA TYR A 96 24.72 10.68 3.91
C TYR A 96 24.99 10.31 5.38
N GLY A 97 24.94 9.02 5.75
CA GLY A 97 25.19 8.57 7.12
C GLY A 97 24.10 9.00 8.12
N LEU A 98 22.94 9.44 7.64
CA LEU A 98 21.80 9.82 8.47
C LEU A 98 21.07 8.53 8.90
N ARG A 99 21.13 8.20 10.19
CA ARG A 99 20.29 7.14 10.77
C ARG A 99 18.86 7.67 10.85
N LEU A 100 17.96 7.08 10.07
CA LEU A 100 16.50 7.25 10.18
C LEU A 100 15.90 6.12 10.99
#